data_AF-A0A963N8U5-F1
#
_entry.id   AF-A0A963N8U5-F1
#
_cell.length_a   1.000
_cell.length_b   1.000
_cell.length_c   1.000
_cell.angle_alpha   90.00
_cell.angle_beta   90.00
_cell.angle_gamma   90.00
#
_symmetry.space_group_name_H-M   'P 1'
#
loop_
_entity.id
_entity.type
_entity.pdbx_description
1 polymer ?
#
loop_
_entity_poly.entity_id
_entity_poly.type
_entity_poly.pdbx_seq_one_letter_code
_entity_poly.pdbx_strand_id
1 'polypeptide(L)'
;MVAALAAAAFGFGASLAQAQTSIPLDRVYVIDASGEVVMSGAGLCWRTGFWTPAAAANDPAGCKCDKDLLPKEVCEPPMAKAATPKPSGDKVTVAADALFDFNKATLRPAGKAKLDEVAAMAQQIKLEVIIAVGHTDRFGSDAYNQKLSERRAASVKTYLVSKGIEANRVYTEGKG
;
A
#
# COMPACT_ATOMS: atom_id res chain seq x y z
N MET A 1 -51.68 19.89 49.12
CA MET A 1 -51.12 18.60 48.67
C MET A 1 -50.14 18.91 47.55
N VAL A 2 -48.85 18.91 47.93
CA VAL A 2 -47.59 18.90 47.17
C VAL A 2 -47.57 19.40 45.71
N ALA A 3 -46.92 20.54 45.48
CA ALA A 3 -46.29 20.90 44.20
C ALA A 3 -44.78 20.69 44.35
N ALA A 4 -44.21 19.78 43.55
CA ALA A 4 -42.80 19.44 43.55
C ALA A 4 -42.01 20.40 42.64
N LEU A 5 -41.10 21.17 43.23
CA LEU A 5 -40.05 21.94 42.54
C LEU A 5 -38.83 21.03 42.35
N ALA A 6 -38.49 20.71 41.10
CA ALA A 6 -37.27 19.99 40.74
C ALA A 6 -36.10 20.98 40.63
N ALA A 7 -35.09 20.81 41.50
CA ALA A 7 -33.85 21.58 41.47
C ALA A 7 -32.85 20.97 40.47
N ALA A 8 -32.32 21.79 39.57
CA ALA A 8 -31.25 21.42 38.65
C ALA A 8 -29.89 21.53 39.37
N ALA A 9 -29.19 20.41 39.53
CA ALA A 9 -27.81 20.38 40.04
C ALA A 9 -26.83 20.36 38.86
N PHE A 10 -26.08 21.44 38.68
CA PHE A 10 -24.93 21.51 37.78
C PHE A 10 -23.76 20.73 38.41
N GLY A 11 -23.48 19.53 37.91
CA GLY A 11 -22.28 18.78 38.25
C GLY A 11 -21.07 19.33 37.49
N PHE A 12 -20.17 20.04 38.17
CA PHE A 12 -18.82 20.31 37.68
C PHE A 12 -18.00 19.01 37.77
N GLY A 13 -18.01 18.22 36.70
CA GLY A 13 -17.08 17.10 36.53
C GLY A 13 -15.71 17.64 36.10
N ALA A 14 -14.80 17.83 37.06
CA ALA A 14 -13.39 18.03 36.76
C ALA A 14 -12.83 16.72 36.19
N SER A 15 -12.75 16.61 34.86
CA SER A 15 -11.99 15.56 34.20
C SER A 15 -10.52 15.72 34.55
N LEU A 16 -10.05 14.96 35.53
CA LEU A 16 -8.63 14.69 35.72
C LEU A 16 -8.18 13.83 34.54
N ALA A 17 -7.72 14.48 33.47
CA ALA A 17 -6.96 13.81 32.42
C ALA A 17 -5.65 13.30 33.05
N GLN A 18 -5.64 12.05 33.48
CA GLN A 18 -4.40 11.36 33.83
C GLN A 18 -3.61 11.16 32.54
N ALA A 19 -2.73 12.11 32.21
CA ALA A 19 -1.64 11.88 31.28
C ALA A 19 -0.67 10.91 31.96
N GLN A 20 -0.94 9.61 31.80
CA GLN A 20 0.03 8.58 32.14
C GLN A 20 1.18 8.69 31.12
N THR A 21 2.25 9.39 31.50
CA THR A 21 3.53 9.35 30.79
C THR A 21 4.14 7.97 31.01
N SER A 22 3.62 6.96 30.31
CA SER A 22 4.34 5.71 30.13
C SER A 22 5.57 6.02 29.28
N ILE A 23 6.73 6.19 29.89
CA ILE A 23 8.00 6.08 29.17
C ILE A 23 8.02 4.65 28.62
N PRO A 24 7.98 4.45 27.30
CA PRO A 24 8.01 3.11 26.75
C PRO A 24 9.32 2.45 27.18
N LEU A 25 9.26 1.17 27.57
CA LEU A 25 10.40 0.37 28.04
C LEU A 25 11.54 0.25 27.01
N ASP A 26 11.30 0.70 25.76
CA ASP A 26 12.24 0.67 24.65
C ASP A 26 13.06 1.95 24.49
N ARG A 27 12.93 2.94 25.40
CA ARG A 27 13.72 4.18 25.36
C ARG A 27 15.09 3.99 25.98
N VAL A 28 16.14 4.30 25.23
CA VAL A 28 17.52 4.24 25.72
C VAL A 28 18.13 5.62 25.96
N TYR A 29 17.43 6.68 25.56
CA TYR A 29 17.77 8.07 25.82
C TYR A 29 16.89 8.68 26.93
N VAL A 30 17.48 9.58 27.72
CA VAL A 30 16.75 10.33 28.75
C VAL A 30 15.95 11.43 28.07
N ILE A 31 14.65 11.46 28.36
CA ILE A 31 13.68 12.41 27.79
C ILE A 31 13.15 13.32 28.91
N ASP A 32 12.99 14.61 28.62
CA ASP A 32 12.39 15.57 29.56
C ASP A 32 10.85 15.56 29.54
N ALA A 33 10.23 16.40 30.38
CA ALA A 33 8.77 16.50 30.45
C ALA A 33 8.11 17.03 29.15
N SER A 34 8.89 17.64 28.26
CA SER A 34 8.41 18.12 26.95
C SER A 34 8.52 17.07 25.85
N GLY A 35 9.10 15.91 26.15
CA GLY A 35 9.30 14.84 25.18
C GLY A 35 10.58 14.97 24.36
N GLU A 36 11.50 15.87 24.75
CA GLU A 36 12.78 16.06 24.06
C GLU A 36 13.94 15.33 24.73
N VAL A 37 14.92 14.88 23.94
CA VAL A 37 16.13 14.26 24.48
C VAL A 37 16.93 15.28 25.26
N VAL A 38 17.28 14.92 26.49
CA VAL A 38 18.13 15.75 27.34
C VAL A 38 19.55 15.71 26.77
N MET A 39 20.15 16.88 26.57
CA MET A 39 21.51 17.03 26.05
C MET A 39 22.46 17.63 27.11
N SER A 40 23.73 17.25 27.07
CA SER A 40 24.77 17.90 27.86
C SER A 40 25.11 19.28 27.29
N GLY A 41 25.80 20.12 28.04
CA GLY A 41 26.31 21.41 27.55
C GLY A 41 27.31 21.29 26.38
N ALA A 42 27.81 20.08 26.12
CA ALA A 42 28.67 19.76 24.97
C ALA A 42 27.89 19.19 23.78
N GLY A 43 26.56 19.12 23.84
CA GLY A 43 25.70 18.63 22.76
C GLY A 43 25.59 17.10 22.67
N LEU A 44 25.91 16.36 23.73
CA LEU A 44 25.80 14.88 23.76
C LEU A 44 24.45 14.44 24.35
N CYS A 45 23.84 13.38 23.83
CA CYS A 45 22.61 12.83 24.39
C CYS A 45 22.86 12.18 25.76
N TRP A 46 22.00 12.46 26.75
CA TRP A 46 22.01 11.69 27.99
C TRP A 46 21.42 10.30 27.75
N ARG A 47 22.21 9.28 28.07
CA ARG A 47 21.90 7.86 27.87
C ARG A 47 21.52 7.20 29.19
N THR A 48 20.61 6.23 29.14
CA THR A 48 20.26 5.42 30.30
C THR A 48 21.30 4.33 30.57
N GLY A 49 21.25 3.69 31.74
CA GLY A 49 22.13 2.54 32.07
C GLY A 49 21.90 1.29 31.21
N PHE A 50 20.80 1.24 30.45
CA PHE A 50 20.43 0.16 29.53
C PHE A 50 20.83 0.45 28.08
N TRP A 51 21.54 1.56 27.85
CA TRP A 51 21.91 1.98 26.51
C TRP A 51 22.93 1.03 25.88
N THR A 52 22.65 0.61 24.65
CA THR A 52 23.57 -0.11 23.77
C THR A 52 23.45 0.44 22.35
N PRO A 53 24.49 0.34 21.49
CA PRO A 53 24.37 0.78 20.09
C PRO A 53 23.22 0.12 19.33
N ALA A 54 22.95 -1.16 19.62
CA ALA A 54 21.86 -1.91 19.00
C ALA A 54 20.48 -1.41 19.45
N ALA A 55 20.32 -1.04 20.72
CA ALA A 55 19.06 -0.48 21.21
C ALA A 55 18.88 0.99 20.74
N ALA A 56 19.97 1.75 20.63
CA ALA A 56 19.95 3.11 20.12
C ALA A 56 19.50 3.18 18.66
N ALA A 57 19.85 2.17 17.84
CA ALA A 57 19.36 2.01 16.48
C ALA A 57 17.83 1.83 16.37
N ASN A 58 17.10 1.66 17.47
CA ASN A 58 15.64 1.59 17.47
C ASN A 58 14.99 2.80 18.14
N ASP A 59 15.76 3.76 18.63
CA ASP A 59 15.26 4.95 19.34
C ASP A 59 15.62 6.25 18.57
N PRO A 60 14.66 6.85 17.85
CA PRO A 60 14.92 8.05 17.05
C PRO A 60 15.24 9.28 17.90
N ALA A 61 15.10 9.22 19.23
CA ALA A 61 15.47 10.32 20.12
C ALA A 61 16.96 10.67 20.03
N GLY A 62 17.83 9.69 19.77
CA GLY A 62 19.27 9.92 19.64
C GLY A 62 19.66 10.67 18.37
N CYS A 63 18.76 10.81 17.40
CA CYS A 63 19.04 11.44 16.12
C CYS A 63 19.28 12.96 16.21
N LYS A 64 19.09 13.59 17.37
CA LYS A 64 19.47 15.00 17.57
C LYS A 64 20.97 15.17 17.89
N CYS A 65 21.61 14.19 18.53
CA CYS A 65 22.96 14.33 19.09
C CYS A 65 23.92 13.14 18.85
N ASP A 66 23.41 11.96 18.52
CA ASP A 66 24.18 10.73 18.26
C ASP A 66 24.08 10.29 16.77
N LYS A 67 23.88 11.23 15.84
CA LYS A 67 23.73 10.94 14.39
C LYS A 67 24.88 10.12 13.79
N ASP A 68 26.09 10.27 14.33
CA ASP A 68 27.29 9.56 13.86
C ASP A 68 27.37 8.11 14.37
N LEU A 69 26.57 7.77 15.39
CA LEU A 69 26.54 6.44 16.01
C LEU A 69 25.30 5.64 15.61
N LEU A 70 24.25 6.34 15.16
CA LEU A 70 23.01 5.74 14.75
C LEU A 70 23.02 5.41 13.25
N PRO A 71 22.43 4.28 12.84
CA PRO A 71 22.18 4.03 11.43
C PRO A 71 21.37 5.18 10.85
N LYS A 72 21.76 5.65 9.65
CA LYS A 72 21.11 6.78 8.98
C LYS A 72 19.62 6.54 8.77
N GLU A 73 19.24 5.28 8.62
CA GLU A 73 17.88 4.76 8.42
C GLU A 73 16.95 5.02 9.63
N VAL A 74 17.50 5.34 10.79
CA VAL A 74 16.77 5.60 12.04
C VAL A 74 16.51 7.10 12.22
N CYS A 75 17.45 7.92 11.75
CA CYS A 75 17.42 9.37 11.87
C CYS A 75 16.77 10.07 10.68
N GLU A 76 16.81 9.41 9.54
CA GLU A 76 15.99 9.72 8.40
C GLU A 76 15.04 8.52 8.28
N PRO A 77 13.73 8.66 8.60
CA PRO A 77 12.79 7.60 8.29
C PRO A 77 13.03 7.23 6.84
N PRO A 78 13.15 5.93 6.49
CA PRO A 78 13.50 5.52 5.13
C PRO A 78 12.57 6.29 4.22
N MET A 79 13.15 7.19 3.41
CA MET A 79 12.38 8.00 2.47
C MET A 79 11.40 7.04 1.84
N ALA A 80 10.11 7.21 2.16
CA ALA A 80 9.08 6.29 1.72
C ALA A 80 9.36 6.14 0.23
N LYS A 81 9.78 4.93 -0.21
CA LYS A 81 10.11 4.66 -1.61
C LYS A 81 9.03 5.35 -2.40
N ALA A 82 9.42 6.43 -3.13
CA ALA A 82 8.47 7.38 -3.66
C ALA A 82 7.30 6.58 -4.21
N ALA A 83 6.12 6.73 -3.59
CA ALA A 83 4.96 5.93 -3.95
C ALA A 83 4.86 6.04 -5.45
N THR A 84 5.12 4.94 -6.16
CA THR A 84 5.06 4.95 -7.63
C THR A 84 3.71 5.57 -7.96
N PRO A 85 3.67 6.66 -8.75
CA PRO A 85 2.41 7.36 -9.01
C PRO A 85 1.40 6.30 -9.36
N LYS A 86 0.32 6.23 -8.58
CA LYS A 86 -0.75 5.26 -8.81
C LYS A 86 -1.12 5.42 -10.28
N PRO A 87 -0.99 4.38 -11.12
CA PRO A 87 -1.21 4.54 -12.54
C PRO A 87 -2.63 5.08 -12.71
N SER A 88 -2.74 6.34 -13.13
CA SER A 88 -3.99 6.91 -13.61
C SER A 88 -4.22 6.23 -14.96
N GLY A 89 -4.84 5.05 -14.89
CA GLY A 89 -5.12 4.23 -16.06
C GLY A 89 -6.61 4.23 -16.34
N ASP A 90 -6.97 4.42 -17.60
CA ASP A 90 -8.32 4.13 -18.09
C ASP A 90 -8.54 2.62 -18.05
N LYS A 91 -9.56 2.18 -17.31
CA LYS A 91 -9.94 0.77 -17.25
C LYS A 91 -10.82 0.44 -18.44
N VAL A 92 -10.26 -0.26 -19.42
CA VAL A 92 -11.04 -0.85 -20.52
C VAL A 92 -11.47 -2.26 -20.12
N THR A 93 -12.78 -2.46 -19.94
CA THR A 93 -13.35 -3.78 -19.64
C THR A 93 -13.96 -4.36 -20.91
N VAL A 94 -13.48 -5.55 -21.33
CA VAL A 94 -14.00 -6.25 -22.50
C VAL A 94 -14.65 -7.56 -22.04
N ALA A 95 -15.88 -7.81 -22.45
CA ALA A 95 -16.62 -9.01 -22.08
C ALA A 95 -15.94 -10.28 -22.63
N ALA A 96 -15.78 -11.30 -21.78
CA ALA A 96 -15.09 -12.55 -22.12
C ALA A 96 -15.78 -13.34 -23.25
N ASP A 97 -17.12 -13.29 -23.34
CA ASP A 97 -17.92 -13.99 -24.37
C ASP A 97 -17.67 -13.47 -25.79
N ALA A 98 -17.22 -12.21 -25.89
CA ALA A 98 -16.80 -11.62 -27.16
C ALA A 98 -15.41 -12.13 -27.59
N LEU A 99 -14.59 -12.55 -26.63
CA LEU A 99 -13.18 -12.89 -26.85
C LEU A 99 -12.95 -14.38 -27.09
N PHE A 100 -13.67 -15.26 -26.38
CA PHE A 100 -13.39 -16.70 -26.33
C PHE A 100 -14.64 -17.55 -26.51
N ASP A 101 -14.46 -18.77 -27.03
CA ASP A 101 -15.49 -19.80 -26.95
C ASP A 101 -15.49 -20.46 -25.56
N PHE A 102 -16.59 -21.16 -25.24
CA PHE A 102 -16.73 -21.91 -24.00
C PHE A 102 -15.56 -22.90 -23.80
N ASN A 103 -14.96 -22.89 -22.60
CA ASN A 103 -13.79 -23.69 -22.24
C ASN A 103 -12.54 -23.54 -23.13
N LYS A 104 -12.48 -22.50 -23.97
CA LYS A 104 -11.30 -22.24 -24.82
C LYS A 104 -10.57 -20.97 -24.41
N ALA A 105 -9.27 -20.96 -24.70
CA ALA A 105 -8.40 -19.79 -24.59
C ALA A 105 -8.00 -19.22 -25.97
N THR A 106 -8.51 -19.79 -27.06
CA THR A 106 -8.26 -19.28 -28.40
C THR A 106 -9.14 -18.08 -28.70
N LEU A 107 -8.53 -16.98 -29.13
CA LEU A 107 -9.25 -15.75 -29.48
C LEU A 107 -10.12 -15.94 -30.74
N ARG A 108 -11.40 -15.58 -30.62
CA ARG A 108 -12.34 -15.54 -31.73
C ARG A 108 -12.02 -14.37 -32.67
N PRO A 109 -12.41 -14.41 -33.96
CA PRO A 109 -12.25 -13.28 -34.87
C PRO A 109 -12.90 -11.99 -34.36
N ALA A 110 -14.09 -12.08 -33.76
CA ALA A 110 -14.76 -10.93 -33.15
C ALA A 110 -13.97 -10.36 -31.95
N GLY A 111 -13.39 -11.23 -31.13
CA GLY A 111 -12.51 -10.85 -30.02
C GLY A 111 -11.26 -10.15 -30.48
N LYS A 112 -10.63 -10.66 -31.55
CA LYS A 112 -9.48 -10.04 -32.21
C LYS A 112 -9.80 -8.61 -32.69
N ALA A 113 -10.95 -8.41 -33.34
CA ALA A 113 -11.39 -7.08 -33.76
C ALA A 113 -11.55 -6.10 -32.58
N LYS A 114 -12.05 -6.57 -31.43
CA LYS A 114 -12.12 -5.74 -30.22
C LYS A 114 -10.77 -5.45 -29.60
N LEU A 115 -9.85 -6.41 -29.62
CA LEU A 115 -8.47 -6.16 -29.18
C LEU A 115 -7.72 -5.21 -30.13
N ASP A 116 -8.10 -5.16 -31.42
CA ASP A 116 -7.57 -4.17 -32.36
C ASP A 116 -8.00 -2.75 -32.01
N GLU A 117 -9.26 -2.54 -31.60
CA GLU A 117 -9.71 -1.24 -31.07
C GLU A 117 -8.90 -0.82 -29.84
N VAL A 118 -8.63 -1.76 -28.92
CA VAL A 118 -7.78 -1.52 -27.73
C VAL A 118 -6.35 -1.20 -28.11
N ALA A 119 -5.78 -1.93 -29.08
CA ALA A 119 -4.42 -1.69 -29.54
C ALA A 119 -4.29 -0.31 -30.22
N ALA A 120 -5.27 0.10 -31.01
CA ALA A 120 -5.32 1.42 -31.63
C ALA A 120 -5.37 2.53 -30.57
N MET A 121 -6.26 2.41 -29.58
CA MET A 121 -6.33 3.35 -28.45
C MET A 121 -5.00 3.40 -27.68
N ALA A 122 -4.40 2.24 -27.41
CA ALA A 122 -3.12 2.13 -26.69
C ALA A 122 -1.94 2.78 -27.42
N GLN A 123 -2.01 2.92 -28.75
CA GLN A 123 -0.99 3.61 -29.56
C GLN A 123 -1.18 5.13 -29.56
N GLN A 124 -2.40 5.63 -29.34
CA GLN A 124 -2.73 7.06 -29.35
C GLN A 124 -2.40 7.76 -28.02
N ILE A 125 -2.20 6.99 -26.94
CA ILE A 125 -1.90 7.51 -25.61
C ILE A 125 -0.49 7.09 -25.17
N LYS A 126 0.14 7.89 -24.30
CA LYS A 126 1.38 7.49 -23.62
C LYS A 126 1.05 6.48 -22.53
N LEU A 127 0.78 5.26 -22.94
CA LEU A 127 0.48 4.15 -22.06
C LEU A 127 1.77 3.72 -21.33
N GLU A 128 1.67 3.37 -20.05
CA GLU A 128 2.78 2.81 -19.28
C GLU A 128 2.63 1.29 -19.17
N VAL A 129 1.47 0.83 -18.70
CA VAL A 129 1.20 -0.58 -18.38
C VAL A 129 -0.21 -1.00 -18.84
N ILE A 130 -0.33 -2.21 -19.38
CA ILE A 130 -1.59 -2.94 -19.61
C ILE A 130 -1.61 -4.15 -18.69
N ILE A 131 -2.73 -4.36 -18.01
CA ILE A 131 -2.98 -5.56 -17.21
C ILE A 131 -4.15 -6.32 -17.84
N ALA A 132 -3.86 -7.46 -18.45
CA ALA A 132 -4.86 -8.39 -18.96
C ALA A 132 -5.31 -9.32 -17.84
N VAL A 133 -6.50 -9.07 -17.30
CA VAL A 133 -7.11 -9.90 -16.25
C VAL A 133 -8.09 -10.89 -16.88
N GLY A 134 -7.80 -12.18 -16.72
CA GLY A 134 -8.68 -13.27 -17.11
C GLY A 134 -9.64 -13.61 -15.98
N HIS A 135 -10.91 -13.78 -16.33
CA HIS A 135 -11.94 -14.34 -15.46
C HIS A 135 -12.56 -15.58 -16.12
N THR A 136 -13.10 -16.49 -15.32
CA THR A 136 -13.96 -17.57 -15.81
C THR A 136 -15.30 -17.59 -15.10
N ASP A 137 -16.15 -18.55 -15.48
CA ASP A 137 -17.47 -18.71 -14.90
C ASP A 137 -17.40 -19.63 -13.65
N ARG A 138 -18.55 -19.84 -13.01
CA ARG A 138 -18.63 -20.69 -11.81
C ARG A 138 -18.54 -22.19 -12.10
N PHE A 139 -18.48 -22.61 -13.37
CA PHE A 139 -18.56 -24.02 -13.74
C PHE A 139 -17.16 -24.62 -13.88
N GLY A 140 -16.82 -25.50 -12.95
CA GLY A 140 -15.51 -26.14 -12.89
C GLY A 140 -14.94 -26.08 -11.49
N SER A 141 -13.72 -26.61 -11.33
CA SER A 141 -12.98 -26.44 -10.09
C SER A 141 -12.20 -25.13 -10.12
N ASP A 142 -11.99 -24.50 -8.96
CA ASP A 142 -11.20 -23.27 -8.84
C ASP A 142 -9.82 -23.43 -9.48
N ALA A 143 -9.16 -24.58 -9.28
CA ALA A 143 -7.86 -24.87 -9.88
C ALA A 143 -7.91 -24.95 -11.42
N TYR A 144 -9.00 -25.44 -11.99
CA TYR A 144 -9.20 -25.47 -13.44
C TYR A 144 -9.44 -24.06 -13.99
N ASN A 145 -10.33 -23.32 -13.32
CA ASN A 145 -10.72 -21.96 -13.67
C ASN A 145 -9.55 -20.98 -13.58
N GLN A 146 -8.72 -21.12 -12.56
CA GLN A 146 -7.47 -20.37 -12.42
C GLN A 146 -6.56 -20.60 -13.64
N LYS A 147 -6.28 -21.86 -13.99
CA LYS A 147 -5.45 -22.19 -15.18
C LYS A 147 -6.07 -21.72 -16.49
N LEU A 148 -7.40 -21.75 -16.62
CA LEU A 148 -8.09 -21.29 -17.81
C LEU A 148 -8.02 -19.75 -17.93
N SER A 149 -8.25 -19.02 -16.85
CA SER A 149 -8.15 -17.56 -16.80
C SER A 149 -6.74 -17.08 -17.18
N GLU A 150 -5.69 -17.72 -16.65
CA GLU A 150 -4.29 -17.42 -16.96
C GLU A 150 -3.98 -17.63 -18.44
N ARG A 151 -4.41 -18.76 -19.02
CA ARG A 151 -4.21 -19.05 -20.46
C ARG A 151 -4.93 -18.05 -21.36
N ARG A 152 -6.13 -17.61 -20.96
CA ARG A 152 -6.90 -16.58 -21.68
C ARG A 152 -6.17 -15.23 -21.64
N ALA A 153 -5.71 -14.82 -20.46
CA ALA A 153 -4.93 -13.60 -20.30
C ALA A 153 -3.62 -13.63 -21.11
N ALA A 154 -2.91 -14.76 -21.10
CA ALA A 154 -1.72 -14.98 -21.92
C ALA A 154 -2.02 -14.84 -23.42
N SER A 155 -3.13 -15.39 -23.89
CA SER A 155 -3.55 -15.29 -25.30
C SER A 155 -3.83 -13.85 -25.72
N VAL A 156 -4.45 -13.05 -24.84
CA VAL A 156 -4.63 -11.60 -25.05
C VAL A 156 -3.29 -10.90 -25.13
N LYS A 157 -2.36 -11.18 -24.20
CA LYS A 157 -1.01 -10.61 -24.21
C LYS A 157 -0.30 -10.91 -25.52
N THR A 158 -0.26 -12.16 -25.95
CA THR A 158 0.38 -12.54 -27.22
C THR A 158 -0.22 -11.79 -28.40
N TYR A 159 -1.55 -11.62 -28.42
CA TYR A 159 -2.21 -10.88 -29.49
C TYR A 159 -1.87 -9.38 -29.47
N LEU A 160 -1.94 -8.73 -28.32
CA LEU A 160 -1.58 -7.31 -28.18
C LEU A 160 -0.11 -7.06 -28.57
N VAL A 161 0.79 -7.96 -28.20
CA VAL A 161 2.20 -7.89 -28.61
C VAL A 161 2.34 -8.01 -30.13
N SER A 162 1.58 -8.91 -30.77
CA SER A 162 1.56 -9.01 -32.24
C SER A 162 1.06 -7.75 -32.96
N LYS A 163 0.37 -6.85 -32.24
CA LYS A 163 -0.13 -5.56 -32.75
C LYS A 163 0.84 -4.40 -32.47
N GLY A 164 2.03 -4.69 -31.97
CA GLY A 164 3.10 -3.70 -31.74
C GLY A 164 3.12 -3.11 -30.33
N ILE A 165 2.40 -3.70 -29.37
CA ILE A 165 2.54 -3.32 -27.96
C ILE A 165 3.74 -4.06 -27.36
N GLU A 166 4.66 -3.34 -26.73
CA GLU A 166 5.84 -3.92 -26.11
C GLU A 166 5.48 -4.96 -25.02
N ALA A 167 6.13 -6.13 -25.06
CA ALA A 167 5.80 -7.25 -24.19
C ALA A 167 6.08 -6.97 -22.69
N ASN A 168 7.03 -6.09 -22.38
CA ASN A 168 7.36 -5.63 -21.03
C ASN A 168 6.28 -4.69 -20.44
N ARG A 169 5.35 -4.20 -21.26
CA ARG A 169 4.26 -3.32 -20.85
C ARG A 169 2.95 -4.07 -20.65
N VAL A 170 2.88 -5.35 -21.02
CA VAL A 170 1.67 -6.18 -20.87
C VAL A 170 1.88 -7.24 -19.80
N TYR A 171 1.10 -7.15 -18.73
CA TYR A 171 1.06 -8.11 -17.63
C TYR A 171 -0.23 -8.91 -17.69
N THR A 172 -0.20 -10.14 -17.18
CA THR A 172 -1.33 -11.06 -17.22
C THR A 172 -1.63 -11.57 -15.83
N GLU A 173 -2.91 -11.56 -15.45
CA GLU A 173 -3.38 -12.13 -14.19
C GLU A 173 -4.59 -13.04 -14.46
N GLY A 174 -4.63 -14.21 -13.84
CA GLY A 174 -5.85 -15.02 -13.76
C GLY A 174 -6.51 -14.85 -12.40
N LYS A 175 -7.83 -14.71 -12.36
CA LYS A 175 -8.61 -14.55 -11.13
C LYS A 175 -9.61 -15.68 -10.88
N GLY A 176 -9.50 -16.75 -11.66
CA GLY A 176 -10.52 -17.80 -11.69
C GLY A 176 -11.78 -17.35 -12.39
#